data_AF-A0A164HU05-F1
#
_entry.id   AF-A0A164HU05-F1
#
_cell.length_a   1.000
_cell.length_b   1.000
_cell.length_c   1.000
_cell.angle_alpha   90.00
_cell.angle_beta   90.00
_cell.angle_gamma   90.00
#
_symmetry.space_group_name_H-M   'P 1'
#
loop_
_entity.id
_entity.type
_entity.pdbx_description
1 polymer ?
#
loop_
_entity_poly.entity_id
_entity_poly.type
_entity_poly.pdbx_seq_one_letter_code
_entity_poly.pdbx_strand_id
1 'polypeptide(L)'
;SDFRAIESVAALDPYTVEVKFKENVPSVLGIFTNFQGGNIVSKKAVEALGEEFRSKAVGTGPFAYSEYQRNQAVTLVAHADYFRGKPKLDKVVYRYIPSDASRDLA
;
A
#
# COMPACT_ATOMS: atom_id res chain seq x y z
N SER A 1 2.66 -5.80 17.79
CA SER A 1 2.04 -5.21 16.59
C SER A 1 0.74 -4.53 16.97
N ASP A 2 0.28 -3.60 16.12
CA ASP A 2 -0.99 -2.88 16.27
C ASP A 2 -2.21 -3.81 16.18
N PHE A 3 -2.03 -5.00 15.61
CA PHE A 3 -3.09 -6.01 15.45
C PHE A 3 -3.21 -7.02 16.60
N ARG A 4 -2.45 -6.88 17.69
CA ARG A 4 -2.43 -7.89 18.79
C ARG A 4 -3.79 -8.09 19.47
N ALA A 5 -4.58 -7.02 19.55
CA ALA A 5 -5.90 -7.03 20.15
C ALA A 5 -6.97 -7.65 19.24
N ILE A 6 -6.68 -7.88 17.95
CA ILE A 6 -7.62 -8.55 17.04
C ILE A 6 -7.72 -10.04 17.43
N GLU A 7 -8.95 -10.48 17.65
CA GLU A 7 -9.31 -11.87 17.88
C GLU A 7 -9.57 -12.60 16.56
N SER A 8 -10.38 -12.01 15.68
CA SER A 8 -10.72 -12.60 14.38
C SER A 8 -11.11 -11.52 13.36
N VAL A 9 -10.96 -11.87 12.09
CA VAL A 9 -11.43 -11.09 10.93
C VAL A 9 -12.22 -12.05 10.04
N ALA A 10 -13.48 -11.70 9.74
CA ALA A 10 -14.36 -12.51 8.91
C ALA A 10 -14.96 -11.66 7.77
N ALA A 11 -14.92 -12.19 6.55
CA ALA A 11 -15.70 -11.65 5.45
C ALA A 11 -17.11 -12.25 5.53
N LEU A 12 -18.10 -11.45 5.90
CA LEU A 12 -19.48 -11.90 6.02
C LEU A 12 -20.16 -11.97 4.63
N ASP A 13 -19.77 -11.07 3.73
CA ASP A 13 -20.19 -11.00 2.33
C ASP A 13 -19.13 -10.20 1.52
N PRO A 14 -19.30 -9.98 0.19
CA PRO A 14 -18.31 -9.27 -0.63
C PRO A 14 -18.00 -7.83 -0.22
N TYR A 15 -18.86 -7.17 0.56
CA TYR A 15 -18.73 -5.76 0.95
C TYR A 15 -18.79 -5.53 2.47
N THR A 16 -18.89 -6.60 3.27
CA THR A 16 -18.97 -6.54 4.74
C THR A 16 -17.84 -7.34 5.40
N VAL A 17 -17.05 -6.67 6.23
CA VAL A 17 -15.99 -7.29 7.06
C VAL A 17 -16.32 -7.09 8.54
N GLU A 18 -16.32 -8.19 9.29
CA GLU A 18 -16.39 -8.17 10.75
C GLU A 18 -14.98 -8.32 11.34
N VAL A 19 -14.65 -7.48 12.32
CA VAL A 19 -13.43 -7.60 13.12
C VAL A 19 -13.81 -7.69 14.59
N LYS A 20 -13.38 -8.77 15.25
CA LYS A 20 -13.56 -8.95 16.70
C LYS A 20 -12.28 -8.64 17.44
N PHE A 21 -12.41 -8.02 18.61
CA PHE A 21 -11.29 -7.64 19.47
C PHE A 21 -11.41 -8.32 20.83
N LYS A 22 -10.26 -8.74 21.38
CA LYS A 22 -10.16 -9.38 22.71
C LYS A 22 -10.42 -8.41 23.85
N GLU A 23 -10.21 -7.12 23.59
CA GLU A 23 -10.32 -6.02 24.55
C GLU A 23 -10.75 -4.75 23.82
N ASN A 24 -11.17 -3.73 24.58
CA ASN A 24 -11.51 -2.44 24.01
C ASN A 24 -10.26 -1.75 23.44
N VAL A 25 -10.34 -1.27 22.19
CA VAL A 25 -9.25 -0.58 21.50
C VAL A 25 -9.70 0.85 21.15
N PRO A 26 -9.42 1.86 22.00
CA PRO A 26 -9.90 3.23 21.79
C PRO A 26 -9.45 3.85 20.45
N SER A 27 -8.28 3.45 19.95
CA SER A 27 -7.68 3.93 18.71
C SER A 27 -7.93 3.01 17.51
N VAL A 28 -8.99 2.20 17.53
CA VAL A 28 -9.26 1.17 16.51
C VAL A 28 -9.22 1.69 15.08
N LEU A 29 -9.76 2.89 14.81
CA LEU A 29 -9.76 3.46 13.47
C LEU A 29 -8.34 3.75 12.97
N GLY A 30 -7.41 4.12 13.86
CA GLY A 30 -6.01 4.37 13.53
C GLY A 30 -5.34 3.15 12.90
N ILE A 31 -5.68 1.95 13.40
CA ILE A 31 -5.14 0.66 12.94
C ILE A 31 -5.55 0.38 11.48
N PHE A 32 -6.72 0.88 11.04
CA PHE A 32 -7.28 0.66 9.71
C PHE A 32 -7.09 1.83 8.74
N THR A 33 -6.30 2.83 9.14
CA THR A 33 -5.93 3.91 8.22
C THR A 33 -4.93 3.44 7.17
N ASN A 34 -4.68 4.27 6.15
CA ASN A 34 -3.72 4.05 5.08
C ASN A 34 -2.25 4.22 5.55
N PHE A 35 -1.91 3.68 6.71
CA PHE A 35 -0.59 3.76 7.31
C PHE A 35 -0.11 2.39 7.77
N GLN A 36 1.16 2.08 7.47
CA GLN A 36 1.80 0.80 7.81
C GLN A 36 0.91 -0.41 7.48
N GLY A 37 0.53 -1.20 8.48
CA GLY A 37 -0.23 -2.43 8.32
C GLY A 37 -1.70 -2.23 7.92
N GLY A 38 -2.25 -1.03 7.99
CA GLY A 38 -3.64 -0.77 7.61
C GLY A 38 -3.88 -0.69 6.09
N ASN A 39 -2.81 -0.76 5.29
CA ASN A 39 -2.92 -0.82 3.84
C ASN A 39 -3.49 -2.17 3.37
N ILE A 40 -4.55 -2.13 2.55
CA ILE A 40 -5.13 -3.33 1.94
C ILE A 40 -4.38 -3.69 0.66
N VAL A 41 -4.03 -4.96 0.53
CA VAL A 41 -3.27 -5.53 -0.60
C VAL A 41 -4.05 -6.63 -1.31
N SER A 42 -3.69 -6.91 -2.56
CA SER A 42 -4.29 -8.01 -3.33
C SER A 42 -3.85 -9.37 -2.77
N LYS A 43 -4.78 -10.13 -2.18
CA LYS A 43 -4.56 -11.51 -1.73
C LYS A 43 -3.96 -12.38 -2.83
N LYS A 44 -4.53 -12.32 -4.04
CA LYS A 44 -4.06 -13.06 -5.21
C LYS A 44 -2.58 -12.78 -5.52
N ALA A 45 -2.15 -11.52 -5.42
CA ALA A 45 -0.77 -11.14 -5.69
C ALA A 45 0.17 -11.61 -4.58
N VAL A 46 -0.23 -11.48 -3.31
CA VAL A 46 0.56 -11.97 -2.17
C VAL A 46 0.79 -13.48 -2.28
N GLU A 47 -0.25 -14.26 -2.55
CA GLU A 47 -0.16 -15.71 -2.70
C GLU A 47 0.68 -16.13 -3.91
N ALA A 48 0.56 -15.42 -5.04
CA ALA A 48 1.30 -15.74 -6.26
C ALA A 48 2.79 -15.33 -6.22
N LEU A 49 3.12 -14.20 -5.57
CA LEU A 49 4.47 -13.62 -5.58
C LEU A 49 5.31 -14.01 -4.35
N GLY A 50 4.68 -14.38 -3.23
CA GLY A 50 5.38 -14.68 -1.98
C GLY A 50 6.31 -13.53 -1.56
N GLU A 51 7.59 -13.83 -1.36
CA GLU A 51 8.60 -12.84 -0.97
C GLU A 51 8.79 -11.72 -2.00
N GLU A 52 8.55 -11.98 -3.29
CA GLU A 52 8.64 -10.95 -4.34
C GLU A 52 7.56 -9.87 -4.23
N PHE A 53 6.48 -10.12 -3.48
CA PHE A 53 5.43 -9.12 -3.26
C PHE A 53 5.99 -7.80 -2.72
N ARG A 54 7.07 -7.86 -1.92
CA ARG A 54 7.71 -6.67 -1.35
C ARG A 54 8.27 -5.70 -2.40
N SER A 55 8.68 -6.21 -3.56
CA SER A 55 9.23 -5.39 -4.66
C SER A 55 8.23 -5.18 -5.81
N LYS A 56 7.10 -5.91 -5.81
CA LYS A 56 6.05 -5.86 -6.83
C LYS A 56 4.66 -5.74 -6.18
N ALA A 57 4.53 -4.83 -5.22
CA ALA A 57 3.31 -4.71 -4.43
C ALA A 57 2.11 -4.34 -5.29
N VAL A 58 0.97 -4.99 -5.04
CA VAL A 58 -0.31 -4.75 -5.72
C VAL A 58 -1.33 -4.29 -4.69
N GLY A 59 -1.75 -3.03 -4.81
CA GLY A 59 -2.75 -2.39 -3.96
C GLY A 59 -3.84 -1.70 -4.78
N THR A 60 -4.64 -0.87 -4.13
CA THR A 60 -5.79 -0.14 -4.72
C THR A 60 -5.54 1.35 -4.89
N GLY A 61 -4.28 1.78 -4.72
CA GLY A 61 -3.90 3.20 -4.74
C GLY A 61 -3.97 3.86 -6.12
N PRO A 62 -3.80 5.19 -6.18
CA PRO A 62 -3.85 5.95 -7.42
C PRO A 62 -2.71 5.65 -8.40
N PHE A 63 -1.59 5.10 -7.93
CA PHE A 63 -0.46 4.74 -8.76
C PHE A 63 -0.08 3.27 -8.57
N ALA A 64 0.20 2.59 -9.68
CA ALA A 64 0.68 1.22 -9.73
C ALA A 64 2.20 1.19 -9.86
N TYR A 65 2.82 0.17 -9.26
CA TYR A 65 4.23 -0.14 -9.46
C TYR A 65 4.52 -0.46 -10.93
N SER A 66 5.56 0.15 -11.50
CA SER A 66 6.02 -0.13 -12.87
C SER A 66 7.43 -0.73 -12.89
N GLU A 67 8.39 -0.08 -12.23
CA GLU A 67 9.80 -0.48 -12.29
C GLU A 67 10.53 -0.09 -11.01
N TYR A 68 11.47 -0.93 -10.59
CA TYR A 68 12.44 -0.64 -9.54
C TYR A 68 13.85 -0.74 -10.08
N GLN A 69 14.56 0.38 -10.06
CA GLN A 69 15.98 0.45 -10.33
C GLN A 69 16.71 0.52 -8.99
N ARG A 70 17.36 -0.59 -8.61
CA ARG A 70 17.97 -0.76 -7.29
C ARG A 70 18.89 0.42 -6.95
N ASN A 71 18.65 1.03 -5.79
CA ASN A 71 19.38 2.20 -5.28
C ASN A 71 19.35 3.44 -6.20
N GLN A 72 18.48 3.48 -7.22
CA GLN A 72 18.36 4.61 -8.14
C GLN A 72 16.98 5.24 -8.12
N ALA A 73 15.93 4.47 -8.42
CA ALA A 73 14.58 5.00 -8.51
C ALA A 73 13.48 3.92 -8.42
N VAL A 74 12.27 4.35 -8.10
CA VAL A 74 11.03 3.61 -8.36
C VAL A 74 10.19 4.41 -9.33
N THR A 75 9.71 3.75 -10.38
CA THR A 75 8.74 4.31 -11.31
C THR A 75 7.35 3.78 -10.99
N LEU A 76 6.40 4.71 -10.86
CA LEU A 76 4.99 4.44 -10.67
C LEU A 76 4.20 5.02 -11.85
N VAL A 77 3.17 4.32 -12.29
CA VAL A 77 2.29 4.75 -13.39
C VAL A 77 0.86 4.94 -12.88
N ALA A 78 0.12 5.86 -13.50
CA ALA A 78 -1.25 6.14 -13.12
C ALA A 78 -2.13 4.88 -13.21
N HIS A 79 -2.87 4.59 -12.13
CA HIS A 79 -3.92 3.59 -12.16
C HIS A 79 -5.15 4.18 -12.86
N ALA A 80 -5.36 3.82 -14.13
CA ALA A 80 -6.44 4.36 -14.96
C ALA A 80 -7.82 4.19 -14.31
N ASP A 81 -8.07 3.03 -13.70
CA ASP A 81 -9.35 2.68 -13.08
C ASP A 81 -9.41 2.99 -11.57
N TYR A 82 -8.63 3.98 -11.09
CA TYR A 82 -8.64 4.32 -9.68
C TYR A 82 -10.03 4.81 -9.27
N PHE A 83 -10.57 4.32 -8.15
CA PHE A 83 -11.96 4.51 -7.77
C PHE A 83 -12.38 5.98 -7.54
N ARG A 84 -11.41 6.90 -7.37
CA ARG A 84 -11.67 8.35 -7.26
C ARG A 84 -11.38 9.11 -8.57
N GLY A 85 -11.20 8.39 -9.68
CA GLY A 85 -10.80 8.91 -10.99
C GLY A 85 -9.29 8.81 -11.23
N LYS A 86 -8.92 8.67 -12.50
CA LYS A 86 -7.52 8.61 -12.94
C LYS A 86 -6.72 9.81 -12.41
N PRO A 87 -5.50 9.61 -11.85
CA PRO A 87 -4.62 10.73 -11.49
C PRO A 87 -4.32 11.64 -12.67
N LYS A 88 -4.12 12.94 -12.39
CA LYS A 88 -3.72 13.91 -13.41
C LYS A 88 -2.30 13.68 -13.96
N LEU A 89 -1.44 13.05 -13.17
CA LEU A 89 -0.09 12.67 -13.58
C LEU A 89 -0.12 11.25 -14.14
N ASP A 90 0.47 11.04 -15.32
CA ASP A 90 0.57 9.70 -15.91
C ASP A 90 1.67 8.86 -15.27
N LYS A 91 2.71 9.50 -14.72
CA LYS A 91 3.90 8.83 -14.19
C LYS A 91 4.54 9.63 -13.06
N VAL A 92 5.03 8.92 -12.05
CA VAL A 92 5.88 9.45 -10.97
C VAL A 92 7.17 8.65 -10.95
N VAL A 93 8.31 9.33 -11.01
CA VAL A 93 9.63 8.70 -10.84
C VAL A 93 10.22 9.19 -9.53
N TYR A 94 10.22 8.33 -8.53
CA TYR A 94 10.80 8.62 -7.22
C TYR A 94 12.28 8.28 -7.24
N ARG A 95 13.14 9.29 -7.41
CA ARG A 95 14.60 9.13 -7.49
C ARG A 95 15.23 9.19 -6.10
N TYR A 96 16.14 8.27 -5.83
CA TYR A 96 16.94 8.28 -4.61
C TYR A 96 18.19 9.13 -4.84
N ILE A 97 18.17 10.37 -4.33
CA ILE A 97 19.31 11.30 -4.40
C ILE A 97 19.66 11.70 -2.96
N PRO A 98 20.56 10.94 -2.28
CA PRO A 98 20.86 11.18 -0.87
C PRO A 98 21.49 12.54 -0.59
N SER A 99 22.37 12.99 -1.48
CA SER A 99 23.03 14.30 -1.39
C SER A 99 22.03 15.42 -1.65
N ASP A 100 21.89 16.33 -0.69
CA ASP A 100 20.98 17.49 -0.81
C ASP A 100 21.44 18.43 -1.92
N ALA A 101 22.74 18.75 -1.99
CA ALA A 101 23.30 19.58 -3.06
C ALA A 101 23.06 18.99 -4.45
N SER A 102 23.09 17.66 -4.58
CA SER A 102 22.80 16.98 -5.86
C SER A 102 21.30 16.92 -6.16
N ARG A 103 20.44 17.00 -5.13
CA ARG A 103 18.99 17.04 -5.29
C ARG A 103 18.51 18.43 -5.72
N ASP A 104 19.14 19.48 -5.21
CA ASP A 104 18.83 20.86 -5.58
C ASP A 104 19.15 21.17 -7.05
N LEU A 105 20.16 20.50 -7.61
CA LEU A 105 20.59 20.66 -9.01
C LEU A 105 19.81 19.82 -10.02
N ALA A 106 19.02 18.84 -9.56
CA ALA A 106 18.47 17.77 -10.38
C ALA A 106 17.05 18.05 -10.89
#